data_AF-Q6KAA6-F1
#
_entry.id   AF-Q6KAA6-F1
#
_cell.length_a   1.000
_cell.length_b   1.000
_cell.length_c   1.000
_cell.angle_alpha   90.00
_cell.angle_beta   90.00
_cell.angle_gamma   90.00
#
_symmetry.space_group_name_H-M   'P 1'
#
loop_
_entity.id
_entity.type
_entity.pdbx_description
1 polymer ?
#
loop_
_entity_poly.entity_id
_entity_poly.type
_entity_poly.pdbx_seq_one_letter_code
_entity_poly.pdbx_strand_id
1 'polypeptide(L)'
;METQEAKRADVAAAPATATGGEAVKPAAGDAGAVTKTNGPSAPAGKAATPTGSVDRDAILANVELERKLSMIKAWEESEKSKAENKAQKKMSSILSWENTRKAAIEAKLRTQEEKLERKKAEYAEKMRNQVAAIHKAAEEKRATVEATRHEEIIKYEEMAAKHRSKGTTPTKFLSCFGS
;
A
#
# COMPACT_ATOMS: atom_id res chain seq x y z
N MET A 1 -46.98 14.78 -26.42
CA MET A 1 -46.46 13.45 -26.75
C MET A 1 -45.03 13.41 -26.24
N GLU A 2 -44.85 12.89 -25.02
CA GLU A 2 -44.34 11.51 -24.78
C GLU A 2 -42.85 11.44 -25.21
N THR A 3 -41.87 11.37 -24.33
CA THR A 3 -41.58 10.37 -23.27
C THR A 3 -40.40 10.92 -22.46
N GLN A 4 -40.49 11.21 -21.15
CA GLN A 4 -40.53 10.39 -19.93
C GLN A 4 -39.23 9.66 -19.54
N GLU A 5 -38.73 10.15 -18.40
CA GLU A 5 -37.69 9.76 -17.46
C GLU A 5 -37.68 8.27 -17.04
N ALA A 6 -36.49 7.69 -16.89
CA ALA A 6 -36.27 6.45 -16.16
C ALA A 6 -35.20 6.65 -15.05
N LYS A 7 -35.67 6.73 -13.81
CA LYS A 7 -34.90 6.54 -12.57
C LYS A 7 -34.92 5.07 -12.15
N ARG A 8 -33.77 4.55 -11.69
CA ARG A 8 -33.52 3.41 -10.77
C ARG A 8 -31.99 3.16 -10.78
N ALA A 9 -31.27 2.79 -9.72
CA ALA A 9 -31.56 2.50 -8.33
C ALA A 9 -30.25 2.57 -7.52
N ASP A 10 -30.38 2.89 -6.23
CA ASP A 10 -29.38 2.77 -5.16
C ASP A 10 -28.98 1.30 -4.92
N VAL A 11 -27.69 0.98 -4.82
CA VAL A 11 -27.14 -0.10 -3.98
C VAL A 11 -25.71 0.26 -3.55
N ALA A 12 -25.55 0.48 -2.25
CA ALA A 12 -24.28 0.51 -1.54
C ALA A 12 -23.77 -0.91 -1.27
N ALA A 13 -22.48 -1.19 -1.51
CA ALA A 13 -21.69 -2.17 -0.74
C ALA A 13 -20.20 -2.18 -1.16
N ALA A 14 -19.35 -1.83 -0.19
CA ALA A 14 -17.97 -2.31 0.10
C ALA A 14 -16.83 -2.16 -0.94
N PRO A 15 -15.66 -1.63 -0.55
CA PRO A 15 -14.39 -1.98 -1.16
C PRO A 15 -13.67 -3.08 -0.37
N ALA A 16 -12.85 -3.80 -1.12
CA ALA A 16 -12.26 -5.09 -0.85
C ALA A 16 -11.29 -5.16 0.34
N THR A 17 -11.27 -6.37 0.90
CA THR A 17 -10.26 -6.99 1.76
C THR A 17 -8.83 -6.82 1.24
N ALA A 18 -7.94 -6.28 2.06
CA ALA A 18 -6.50 -6.45 1.95
C ALA A 18 -5.99 -7.05 3.26
N THR A 19 -5.58 -8.30 3.15
CA THR A 19 -4.98 -9.21 4.11
C THR A 19 -3.54 -8.81 4.42
N GLY A 20 -3.12 -8.95 5.68
CA GLY A 20 -1.70 -9.09 6.06
C GLY A 20 -1.25 -8.14 7.16
N GLY A 21 -0.87 -8.69 8.32
CA GLY A 21 -0.12 -7.94 9.33
C GLY A 21 -0.42 -8.32 10.78
N GLU A 22 -0.16 -9.58 11.13
CA GLU A 22 0.41 -10.00 12.42
C GLU A 22 -0.21 -9.46 13.72
N ALA A 23 -1.25 -10.17 14.20
CA ALA A 23 -1.67 -10.09 15.60
C ALA A 23 -0.78 -11.02 16.44
N VAL A 24 0.24 -10.45 17.07
CA VAL A 24 1.00 -11.10 18.16
C VAL A 24 0.08 -11.22 19.38
N LYS A 25 -0.32 -12.46 19.63
CA LYS A 25 -0.99 -12.96 20.84
C LYS A 25 -0.22 -12.53 22.09
N PRO A 26 -0.85 -11.88 23.10
CA PRO A 26 -0.24 -11.83 24.42
C PRO A 26 -0.34 -13.23 25.02
N ALA A 27 0.81 -13.89 25.14
CA ALA A 27 0.94 -15.11 25.91
C ALA A 27 0.55 -14.82 27.36
N ALA A 28 -0.44 -15.55 27.85
CA ALA A 28 -0.71 -15.69 29.27
C ALA A 28 0.49 -16.43 29.91
N GLY A 29 1.47 -15.65 30.37
CA GLY A 29 2.42 -15.99 31.43
C GLY A 29 2.36 -14.81 32.38
N ASP A 30 2.03 -14.97 33.65
CA ASP A 30 2.85 -15.69 34.61
C ASP A 30 1.93 -16.14 35.75
N ALA A 31 1.61 -17.43 35.79
CA ALA A 31 1.16 -18.11 37.00
C ALA A 31 2.43 -18.62 37.70
N GLY A 32 3.24 -17.67 38.19
CA GLY A 32 4.56 -17.91 38.76
C GLY A 32 4.55 -17.78 40.28
N ALA A 33 4.83 -18.90 40.93
CA ALA A 33 5.47 -18.99 42.24
C ALA A 33 4.73 -18.44 43.48
N VAL A 34 3.79 -19.23 44.01
CA VAL A 34 3.68 -19.37 45.47
C VAL A 34 4.88 -20.21 45.92
N THR A 35 5.99 -19.54 46.23
CA THR A 35 7.15 -20.14 46.89
C THR A 35 6.77 -20.44 48.34
N LYS A 36 6.42 -21.69 48.60
CA LYS A 36 6.08 -22.22 49.92
C LYS A 36 7.28 -22.99 50.47
N THR A 37 8.36 -22.30 50.83
CA THR A 37 9.48 -22.90 51.58
C THR A 37 10.28 -21.82 52.31
N ASN A 38 10.15 -21.78 53.64
CA ASN A 38 11.25 -21.63 54.61
C ASN A 38 10.63 -21.66 56.01
N GLY A 39 10.77 -22.82 56.65
CA GLY A 39 10.42 -22.99 58.07
C GLY A 39 11.39 -22.20 58.95
N PRO A 40 10.96 -21.68 60.11
CA PRO A 40 11.89 -21.08 61.05
C PRO A 40 12.53 -22.19 61.88
N SER A 41 13.82 -22.40 61.64
CA SER A 41 14.74 -23.05 62.57
C SER A 41 14.77 -22.24 63.87
N ALA A 42 14.28 -22.82 64.96
CA ALA A 42 14.49 -22.32 66.31
C ALA A 42 15.96 -22.50 66.71
N PRO A 43 16.56 -21.52 67.42
CA PRO A 43 17.34 -21.92 68.57
C PRO A 43 16.99 -21.10 69.82
N ALA A 44 17.05 -21.84 70.93
CA ALA A 44 16.79 -21.43 72.29
C ALA A 44 17.66 -20.27 72.75
N GLY A 45 17.10 -19.43 73.63
CA GLY A 45 17.93 -18.56 74.45
C GLY A 45 17.19 -17.38 75.07
N LYS A 46 16.70 -17.62 76.30
CA LYS A 46 16.67 -16.73 77.48
C LYS A 46 15.26 -16.51 78.05
N ALA A 47 15.10 -17.14 79.21
CA ALA A 47 14.01 -16.94 80.14
C ALA A 47 14.00 -15.50 80.66
N ALA A 48 12.86 -14.82 80.51
CA ALA A 48 12.46 -13.68 81.32
C ALA A 48 10.93 -13.53 81.28
N THR A 49 10.29 -13.92 82.39
CA THR A 49 9.03 -13.40 82.97
C THR A 49 7.68 -13.47 82.20
N PRO A 50 6.55 -13.66 82.90
CA PRO A 50 5.25 -13.88 82.30
C PRO A 50 4.58 -12.54 81.92
N THR A 51 4.85 -12.03 80.73
CA THR A 51 4.07 -10.94 80.09
C THR A 51 3.39 -11.44 78.80
N GLY A 52 3.04 -12.72 78.74
CA GLY A 52 2.57 -13.38 77.51
C GLY A 52 1.19 -12.96 76.98
N SER A 53 0.42 -12.18 77.75
CA SER A 53 -0.89 -11.68 77.31
C SER A 53 -0.79 -10.32 76.60
N VAL A 54 -0.08 -9.35 77.17
CA VAL A 54 0.04 -8.00 76.59
C VAL A 54 0.82 -8.04 75.27
N ASP A 55 1.86 -8.86 75.18
CA ASP A 55 2.62 -9.06 73.94
C ASP A 55 1.77 -9.74 72.85
N ARG A 56 0.91 -10.71 73.23
CA ARG A 56 0.01 -11.38 72.27
C ARG A 56 -0.98 -10.40 71.66
N ASP A 57 -1.59 -9.54 72.48
CA ASP A 57 -2.55 -8.54 72.01
C ASP A 57 -1.87 -7.49 71.12
N ALA A 58 -0.65 -7.08 71.44
CA ALA A 58 0.15 -6.20 70.58
C ALA A 58 0.49 -6.86 69.24
N ILE A 59 0.86 -8.15 69.23
CA ILE A 59 1.09 -8.91 68.00
C ILE A 59 -0.20 -9.01 67.18
N LEU A 60 -1.34 -9.30 67.80
CA LEU A 60 -2.63 -9.38 67.11
C LEU A 60 -3.05 -8.03 66.51
N ALA A 61 -2.86 -6.92 67.24
CA ALA A 61 -3.11 -5.58 66.73
C ALA A 61 -2.23 -5.23 65.53
N ASN A 62 -0.95 -5.64 65.54
CA ASN A 62 -0.06 -5.48 64.40
C ASN A 62 -0.52 -6.32 63.19
N VAL A 63 -0.91 -7.58 63.39
CA VAL A 63 -1.45 -8.44 62.32
C VAL A 63 -2.75 -7.87 61.74
N GLU A 64 -3.64 -7.33 62.58
CA GLU A 64 -4.87 -6.65 62.13
C GLU A 64 -4.56 -5.37 61.35
N LEU A 65 -3.57 -4.59 61.79
CA LEU A 65 -3.11 -3.40 61.08
C LEU A 65 -2.50 -3.76 59.72
N GLU A 66 -1.62 -4.76 59.67
CA GLU A 66 -1.05 -5.29 58.44
C GLU A 66 -2.14 -5.77 57.49
N ARG A 67 -3.14 -6.52 57.98
CA ARG A 67 -4.30 -6.95 57.20
C ARG A 67 -5.07 -5.76 56.61
N LYS A 68 -5.33 -4.71 57.41
CA LYS A 68 -5.99 -3.49 56.94
C LYS A 68 -5.15 -2.77 55.89
N LEU A 69 -3.85 -2.62 56.11
CA LEU A 69 -2.92 -1.99 55.17
C LEU A 69 -2.84 -2.77 53.85
N SER A 70 -2.76 -4.10 53.89
CA SER A 70 -2.79 -4.95 52.69
C SER A 70 -4.11 -4.78 51.92
N MET A 71 -5.24 -4.71 52.61
CA MET A 71 -6.55 -4.47 51.98
C MET A 71 -6.62 -3.09 51.32
N ILE A 72 -6.18 -2.03 52.01
CA ILE A 72 -6.12 -0.67 51.46
C ILE A 72 -5.23 -0.64 50.22
N LYS A 73 -4.06 -1.28 50.28
CA LYS A 73 -3.11 -1.34 49.16
C LYS A 73 -3.68 -2.11 47.96
N ALA A 74 -4.39 -3.21 48.18
CA ALA A 74 -5.07 -3.96 47.12
C ALA A 74 -6.21 -3.15 46.49
N TRP A 75 -6.97 -2.40 47.30
CA TRP A 75 -8.00 -1.50 46.80
C TRP A 75 -7.39 -0.35 45.98
N GLU A 76 -6.33 0.28 46.47
CA GLU A 76 -5.60 1.34 45.77
C GLU A 76 -5.09 0.85 44.41
N GLU A 77 -4.48 -0.33 44.36
CA GLU A 77 -3.97 -0.91 43.11
C GLU A 77 -5.10 -1.25 42.13
N SER A 78 -6.23 -1.78 42.63
CA SER A 78 -7.43 -2.00 41.81
C SER A 78 -7.97 -0.69 41.21
N GLU A 79 -8.04 0.38 42.00
CA GLU A 79 -8.52 1.69 41.51
C GLU A 79 -7.55 2.32 40.50
N LYS A 80 -6.23 2.22 40.73
CA LYS A 80 -5.21 2.64 39.75
C LYS A 80 -5.35 1.86 38.45
N SER A 81 -5.51 0.53 38.53
CA SER A 81 -5.70 -0.32 37.35
C SER A 81 -6.97 0.06 36.56
N LYS A 82 -8.08 0.39 37.22
CA LYS A 82 -9.30 0.89 36.55
C LYS A 82 -9.05 2.20 35.81
N ALA A 83 -8.33 3.14 36.43
CA ALA A 83 -7.98 4.42 35.81
C ALA A 83 -7.08 4.22 34.57
N GLU A 84 -6.05 3.38 34.69
CA GLU A 84 -5.13 3.06 33.60
C GLU A 84 -5.85 2.39 32.43
N ASN A 85 -6.68 1.37 32.71
CA ASN A 85 -7.48 0.70 31.67
C ASN A 85 -8.41 1.67 30.93
N LYS A 86 -8.97 2.67 31.62
CA LYS A 86 -9.80 3.71 31.00
C LYS A 86 -8.97 4.64 30.11
N ALA A 87 -7.76 5.01 30.56
CA ALA A 87 -6.84 5.82 29.78
C ALA A 87 -6.37 5.09 28.51
N GLN A 88 -5.95 3.82 28.65
CA GLN A 88 -5.52 2.97 27.54
C GLN A 88 -6.61 2.82 26.48
N LYS A 89 -7.86 2.56 26.86
CA LYS A 89 -8.99 2.49 25.91
C LYS A 89 -9.16 3.79 25.11
N LYS A 90 -9.04 4.94 25.76
CA LYS A 90 -9.11 6.24 25.09
C LYS A 90 -7.92 6.46 24.15
N MET A 91 -6.71 6.11 24.59
CA MET A 91 -5.50 6.22 23.79
C MET A 91 -5.59 5.35 22.53
N SER A 92 -6.02 4.10 22.66
CA SER A 92 -6.22 3.20 21.51
C SER A 92 -7.28 3.73 20.53
N SER A 93 -8.35 4.35 21.03
CA SER A 93 -9.37 4.99 20.18
C SER A 93 -8.78 6.17 19.40
N ILE A 94 -7.98 7.01 20.06
CA ILE A 94 -7.30 8.16 19.42
C ILE A 94 -6.33 7.66 18.34
N LEU A 95 -5.50 6.66 18.64
CA LEU A 95 -4.54 6.09 17.67
C LEU A 95 -5.25 5.47 16.46
N SER A 96 -6.34 4.73 16.67
CA SER A 96 -7.14 4.18 15.58
C SER A 96 -7.74 5.27 14.68
N TRP A 97 -8.28 6.33 15.30
CA TRP A 97 -8.81 7.48 14.57
C TRP A 97 -7.72 8.20 13.77
N GLU A 98 -6.55 8.43 14.37
CA GLU A 98 -5.40 9.03 13.72
C GLU A 98 -4.94 8.21 12.50
N ASN A 99 -4.78 6.90 12.67
CA ASN A 99 -4.39 5.99 11.59
C ASN A 99 -5.41 6.01 10.45
N THR A 100 -6.71 6.00 10.77
CA THR A 100 -7.77 6.10 9.76
C THR A 100 -7.70 7.41 8.99
N ARG A 101 -7.39 8.52 9.67
CA ARG A 101 -7.30 9.85 9.06
C ARG A 101 -6.06 9.97 8.17
N LYS A 102 -4.91 9.46 8.62
CA LYS A 102 -3.68 9.38 7.83
C LYS A 102 -3.90 8.54 6.57
N ALA A 103 -4.44 7.33 6.70
CA ALA A 103 -4.75 6.44 5.58
C ALA A 103 -5.71 7.09 4.57
N ALA A 104 -6.72 7.84 5.04
CA ALA A 104 -7.63 8.57 4.15
C ALA A 104 -6.93 9.68 3.35
N ILE A 105 -5.91 10.34 3.91
CA ILE A 105 -5.12 11.35 3.22
C ILE A 105 -4.15 10.70 2.23
N GLU A 106 -3.45 9.64 2.64
CA GLU A 106 -2.55 8.86 1.77
C GLU A 106 -3.29 8.27 0.56
N ALA A 107 -4.51 7.75 0.75
CA ALA A 107 -5.35 7.26 -0.34
C ALA A 107 -5.71 8.37 -1.35
N LYS A 108 -5.96 9.60 -0.87
CA LYS A 108 -6.17 10.76 -1.76
C LYS A 108 -4.90 11.10 -2.54
N LEU A 109 -3.74 11.08 -1.89
CA LEU A 109 -2.45 11.32 -2.55
C LEU A 109 -2.23 10.30 -3.68
N ARG A 110 -2.35 9.01 -3.35
CA ARG A 110 -2.21 7.91 -4.32
C ARG A 110 -3.17 8.05 -5.50
N THR A 111 -4.42 8.44 -5.25
CA THR A 111 -5.42 8.68 -6.32
C THR A 111 -4.98 9.81 -7.26
N GLN A 112 -4.34 10.87 -6.73
CA GLN A 112 -3.84 11.96 -7.57
C GLN A 112 -2.59 11.54 -8.35
N GLU A 113 -1.69 10.77 -7.73
CA GLU A 113 -0.51 10.21 -8.41
C GLU A 113 -0.92 9.28 -9.57
N GLU A 114 -1.89 8.39 -9.36
CA GLU A 114 -2.44 7.52 -10.41
C GLU A 114 -3.05 8.32 -11.56
N LYS A 115 -3.77 9.43 -11.27
CA LYS A 115 -4.30 10.33 -12.30
C LYS A 115 -3.18 11.02 -13.08
N LEU A 116 -2.10 11.42 -12.41
CA LEU A 116 -0.95 12.02 -13.08
C LEU A 116 -0.23 11.02 -13.97
N GLU A 117 -0.05 9.78 -13.50
CA GLU A 117 0.61 8.73 -14.27
C GLU A 117 -0.21 8.35 -15.51
N ARG A 118 -1.54 8.22 -15.38
CA ARG A 118 -2.45 8.02 -16.53
C ARG A 118 -2.30 9.13 -17.56
N LYS A 119 -2.31 10.39 -17.14
CA LYS A 119 -2.12 11.53 -18.05
C LYS A 119 -0.76 11.47 -18.75
N LYS A 120 0.32 11.18 -18.03
CA LYS A 120 1.66 11.03 -18.62
C LYS A 120 1.68 9.93 -19.68
N ALA A 121 1.09 8.77 -19.37
CA ALA A 121 1.00 7.64 -20.31
C ALA A 121 0.20 8.01 -21.57
N GLU A 122 -0.97 8.63 -21.42
CA GLU A 122 -1.80 9.11 -22.54
C GLU A 122 -1.04 10.10 -23.44
N TYR A 123 -0.32 11.06 -22.86
CA TYR A 123 0.50 12.00 -23.63
C TYR A 123 1.65 11.29 -24.33
N ALA A 124 2.34 10.37 -23.66
CA ALA A 124 3.43 9.62 -24.26
C ALA A 124 2.94 8.73 -25.42
N GLU A 125 1.76 8.13 -25.31
CA GLU A 125 1.12 7.38 -26.40
C GLU A 125 0.79 8.29 -27.59
N LYS A 126 0.16 9.46 -27.34
CA LYS A 126 -0.12 10.45 -28.40
C LYS A 126 1.14 10.85 -29.15
N MET A 127 2.25 11.09 -28.44
CA MET A 127 3.52 11.43 -29.07
C MET A 127 4.08 10.27 -29.91
N ARG A 128 4.01 9.03 -29.41
CA ARG A 128 4.42 7.84 -30.18
C ARG A 128 3.57 7.67 -31.44
N ASN A 129 2.26 7.90 -31.35
CA ASN A 129 1.34 7.83 -32.49
C ASN A 129 1.67 8.90 -33.54
N GLN A 130 2.03 10.12 -33.12
CA GLN A 130 2.47 11.17 -34.05
C GLN A 130 3.79 10.79 -34.75
N VAL A 131 4.76 10.25 -34.02
CA VAL A 131 6.02 9.76 -34.61
C VAL A 131 5.74 8.64 -35.61
N ALA A 132 4.88 7.69 -35.27
CA ALA A 132 4.47 6.61 -36.16
C ALA A 132 3.74 7.13 -37.41
N ALA A 133 2.88 8.14 -37.28
CA ALA A 133 2.21 8.77 -38.41
C ALA A 133 3.18 9.46 -39.36
N ILE A 134 4.19 10.17 -38.82
CA ILE A 134 5.26 10.77 -39.63
C ILE A 134 6.06 9.70 -40.36
N HIS A 135 6.40 8.60 -39.67
CA HIS A 135 7.12 7.49 -40.27
C HIS A 135 6.34 6.86 -41.41
N LYS A 136 5.05 6.53 -41.19
CA LYS A 136 4.15 6.01 -42.22
C LYS A 136 4.05 6.93 -43.43
N ALA A 137 3.86 8.23 -43.21
CA ALA A 137 3.79 9.21 -44.30
C ALA A 137 5.12 9.32 -45.09
N ALA A 138 6.26 9.13 -44.42
CA ALA A 138 7.55 9.09 -45.08
C ALA A 138 7.74 7.82 -45.90
N GLU A 139 7.28 6.67 -45.40
CA GLU A 139 7.29 5.39 -46.12
C GLU A 139 6.37 5.43 -47.35
N GLU A 140 5.17 6.00 -47.25
CA GLU A 140 4.26 6.20 -48.38
C GLU A 140 4.92 7.03 -49.50
N LYS A 141 5.67 8.08 -49.13
CA LYS A 141 6.44 8.88 -50.11
C LYS A 141 7.56 8.09 -50.75
N ARG A 142 8.31 7.29 -49.98
CA ARG A 142 9.36 6.39 -50.52
C ARG A 142 8.76 5.36 -51.48
N ALA A 143 7.65 4.71 -51.10
CA ALA A 143 6.95 3.75 -51.95
C ALA A 143 6.45 4.40 -53.25
N THR A 144 5.95 5.64 -53.19
CA THR A 144 5.56 6.40 -54.40
C THR A 144 6.76 6.65 -55.32
N VAL A 145 7.89 7.09 -54.77
CA VAL A 145 9.13 7.30 -55.57
C VAL A 145 9.60 5.99 -56.19
N GLU A 146 9.61 4.89 -55.43
CA GLU A 146 9.99 3.57 -55.94
C GLU A 146 9.04 3.09 -57.05
N ALA A 147 7.73 3.26 -56.89
CA ALA A 147 6.75 2.94 -57.93
C ALA A 147 7.01 3.73 -59.22
N THR A 148 7.19 5.06 -59.13
CA THR A 148 7.50 5.89 -60.32
C THR A 148 8.80 5.47 -60.99
N ARG A 149 9.84 5.14 -60.22
CA ARG A 149 11.10 4.59 -60.74
C ARG A 149 10.87 3.29 -61.49
N HIS A 150 10.10 2.36 -60.94
CA HIS A 150 9.81 1.08 -61.59
C HIS A 150 8.99 1.25 -62.87
N GLU A 151 7.99 2.13 -62.85
CA GLU A 151 7.21 2.49 -64.05
C GLU A 151 8.10 3.07 -65.16
N GLU A 152 9.02 3.97 -64.82
CA GLU A 152 9.96 4.54 -65.78
C GLU A 152 10.89 3.47 -66.37
N ILE A 153 11.44 2.58 -65.54
CA ILE A 153 12.28 1.47 -65.99
C ILE A 153 11.51 0.60 -66.99
N ILE A 154 10.30 0.16 -66.63
CA ILE A 154 9.44 -0.66 -67.52
C ILE A 154 9.16 0.08 -68.83
N LYS A 155 8.85 1.38 -68.78
CA LYS A 155 8.64 2.21 -69.97
C LYS A 155 9.88 2.23 -70.88
N TYR A 156 11.08 2.39 -70.32
CA TYR A 156 12.32 2.35 -71.09
C TYR A 156 12.62 0.94 -71.64
N GLU A 157 12.34 -0.11 -70.88
CA GLU A 157 12.47 -1.50 -71.33
C GLU A 157 11.52 -1.84 -72.48
N GLU A 158 10.26 -1.39 -72.40
CA GLU A 158 9.28 -1.50 -73.48
C GLU A 158 9.68 -0.71 -74.73
N MET A 159 10.18 0.53 -74.56
CA MET A 159 10.69 1.32 -75.67
C MET A 159 11.90 0.63 -76.33
N ALA A 160 12.84 0.12 -75.53
CA ALA A 160 13.97 -0.64 -76.02
C ALA A 160 13.51 -1.91 -76.75
N ALA A 161 12.50 -2.63 -76.24
CA ALA A 161 11.92 -3.79 -76.92
C ALA A 161 11.26 -3.43 -78.26
N LYS A 162 10.53 -2.31 -78.33
CA LYS A 162 9.96 -1.77 -79.58
C LYS A 162 11.05 -1.41 -80.59
N HIS A 163 12.16 -0.83 -80.14
CA HIS A 163 13.31 -0.53 -81.00
C HIS A 163 14.02 -1.80 -81.49
N ARG A 164 14.19 -2.81 -80.62
CA ARG A 164 14.74 -4.13 -80.98
C ARG A 164 13.85 -4.86 -81.99
N SER A 165 12.52 -4.79 -81.87
CA SER A 165 11.60 -5.48 -82.80
C SER A 165 11.47 -4.78 -84.16
N LYS A 166 11.52 -3.45 -84.20
CA LYS A 166 11.45 -2.67 -85.45
C LYS A 166 12.81 -2.48 -86.14
N GLY A 167 13.92 -2.83 -85.50
CA GLY A 167 15.27 -2.55 -86.00
C GLY A 167 15.60 -1.06 -86.09
N THR A 168 14.95 -0.21 -85.30
CA THR A 168 15.13 1.25 -85.34
C THR A 168 16.01 1.72 -84.18
N THR A 169 16.98 2.59 -84.43
CA THR A 169 17.84 3.17 -83.38
C THR A 169 17.12 4.29 -82.61
N PRO A 170 17.14 4.30 -81.26
CA PRO A 170 16.58 5.41 -80.47
C PRO A 170 17.32 6.73 -80.76
N THR A 171 16.62 7.75 -81.21
CA THR A 171 17.21 9.04 -81.64
C THR A 171 17.39 10.05 -80.51
N LYS A 172 16.88 9.78 -79.30
CA LYS A 172 16.94 10.69 -78.14
C LYS A 172 18.30 10.71 -77.42
N PHE A 173 19.33 10.04 -77.95
CA PHE A 173 20.65 9.98 -77.33
C PHE A 173 21.52 11.23 -77.57
N LEU A 174 21.10 12.17 -78.43
CA LEU A 174 21.96 13.22 -78.98
C LEU A 174 21.80 14.62 -78.34
N SER A 175 21.07 14.78 -77.22
CA SER A 175 20.85 16.11 -76.61
C SER A 175 21.79 16.46 -75.45
N CYS A 176 22.82 15.66 -75.14
CA CYS A 176 23.72 15.92 -74.00
C CYS A 176 25.23 15.73 -74.32
N PHE A 177 25.61 15.67 -75.60
CA PHE A 177 27.00 15.56 -76.05
C PHE A 177 27.37 16.57 -77.16
N GLY A 178 26.63 17.67 -77.27
CA GLY A 178 26.88 18.70 -78.29
C GLY A 178 26.57 20.10 -77.77
N SER A 179 27.64 20.85 -77.49
CA SER A 179 27.70 22.28 -77.19
C SER A 179 27.18 22.78 -75.84
#